data_AF-A0A8J8KK51-F1
#
_entry.id   AF-A0A8J8KK51-F1
#
_cell.length_a   1.000
_cell.length_b   1.000
_cell.length_c   1.000
_cell.angle_alpha   90.00
_cell.angle_beta   90.00
_cell.angle_gamma   90.00
#
_symmetry.space_group_name_H-M   'P 1'
#
loop_
_entity.id
_entity.type
_entity.pdbx_description
1 polymer ?
#
loop_
_entity_poly.entity_id
_entity_poly.type
_entity_poly.pdbx_seq_one_letter_code
_entity_poly.pdbx_strand_id
1 'polypeptide(L)'
;PRYADSAAEAGMAAAYRIFVVVPAELRATAAALAVVRRLREYCDDLRLVVRGPAPGGLRADEIAGALDVPLAEVLTPETEVARDLEKGSAPAGNGRGELASVCRKLLGGLS
;
A
#
# COMPACT_ATOMS: atom_id res chain seq x y z
N PRO A 1 -2.62 -12.16 -8.45
CA PRO A 1 -2.32 -13.48 -7.85
C PRO A 1 -2.89 -13.56 -6.42
N ARG A 2 -3.50 -14.68 -6.02
CA ARG A 2 -4.05 -14.87 -4.66
C ARG A 2 -3.10 -15.61 -3.71
N TYR A 3 -1.98 -16.08 -4.23
CA TYR A 3 -0.86 -16.69 -3.52
C TYR A 3 0.43 -16.01 -3.96
N ALA A 4 1.37 -15.83 -3.03
CA ALA A 4 2.72 -15.43 -3.34
C ALA A 4 3.39 -16.54 -4.15
N ASP A 5 3.99 -16.19 -5.28
CA ASP A 5 4.92 -17.08 -5.94
C ASP A 5 6.28 -17.05 -5.21
N SER A 6 7.20 -17.93 -5.61
CA SER A 6 8.50 -18.02 -4.95
C SER A 6 9.30 -16.71 -4.99
N ALA A 7 9.11 -15.89 -6.03
CA ALA A 7 9.75 -14.58 -6.14
C ALA A 7 9.17 -13.59 -5.12
N ALA A 8 7.84 -13.57 -4.98
CA ALA A 8 7.18 -12.76 -3.96
C ALA A 8 7.57 -13.19 -2.54
N GLU A 9 7.66 -14.49 -2.26
CA GLU A 9 8.11 -15.00 -0.95
C GLU A 9 9.55 -14.60 -0.63
N ALA A 10 10.47 -14.75 -1.59
CA ALA A 10 11.85 -14.30 -1.43
C ALA A 10 11.93 -12.78 -1.18
N GLY A 11 11.14 -11.99 -1.90
CA GLY A 11 11.07 -10.54 -1.71
C GLY A 11 10.56 -10.15 -0.31
N MET A 12 9.51 -10.82 0.18
CA MET A 12 8.96 -10.57 1.51
C MET A 12 9.94 -10.94 2.62
N ALA A 13 10.63 -12.08 2.49
CA ALA A 13 11.61 -12.54 3.47
C ALA A 13 12.87 -11.65 3.55
N ALA A 14 13.23 -10.96 2.46
CA ALA A 14 14.37 -10.05 2.42
C ALA A 14 14.01 -8.61 2.86
N ALA A 15 12.73 -8.29 3.00
CA ALA A 15 12.27 -6.93 3.27
C ALA A 15 12.39 -6.58 4.77
N TYR A 16 13.10 -5.49 5.08
CA TYR A 16 13.09 -4.91 6.42
C TYR A 16 11.75 -4.26 6.78
N ARG A 17 10.98 -3.79 5.77
CA ARG A 17 9.65 -3.20 5.92
C ARG A 17 8.76 -3.56 4.74
N ILE A 18 7.50 -3.87 5.00
CA ILE A 18 6.50 -4.14 3.96
C ILE A 18 5.37 -3.11 4.04
N PHE A 19 5.11 -2.42 2.92
CA PHE A 19 3.94 -1.56 2.77
C PHE A 19 2.75 -2.33 2.20
N VAL A 20 1.64 -2.37 2.92
CA VAL A 20 0.39 -3.01 2.49
C VAL A 20 -0.53 -1.94 1.94
N VAL A 21 -0.88 -2.02 0.65
CA VAL A 21 -1.77 -1.04 0.00
C VAL A 21 -3.20 -1.56 0.01
N VAL A 22 -4.13 -0.81 0.61
CA VAL A 22 -5.54 -1.23 0.79
C VAL A 22 -6.48 -0.11 0.31
N PRO A 23 -7.37 -0.37 -0.66
CA PRO A 23 -8.46 0.56 -0.99
C PRO A 23 -9.33 0.89 0.23
N ALA A 24 -9.83 2.12 0.32
CA ALA A 24 -10.73 2.59 1.39
C ALA A 24 -12.15 2.01 1.29
N GLU A 25 -12.24 0.69 1.30
CA GLU A 25 -13.45 -0.10 1.12
C GLU A 25 -13.49 -1.24 2.15
N LEU A 26 -14.69 -1.53 2.67
CA LEU A 26 -14.87 -2.58 3.67
C LEU A 26 -14.40 -3.95 3.18
N ARG A 27 -14.72 -4.28 1.91
CA ARG A 27 -14.33 -5.57 1.31
C ARG A 27 -12.82 -5.70 1.17
N ALA A 28 -12.15 -4.62 0.76
CA ALA A 28 -10.71 -4.59 0.66
C ALA A 28 -10.06 -4.76 2.02
N THR A 29 -10.59 -4.09 3.05
CA THR A 29 -10.14 -4.22 4.44
C THR A 29 -10.29 -5.66 4.94
N ALA A 30 -11.45 -6.29 4.72
CA ALA A 30 -11.68 -7.68 5.11
C ALA A 30 -10.72 -8.66 4.41
N ALA A 31 -10.45 -8.45 3.12
CA ALA A 31 -9.49 -9.25 2.37
C ALA A 31 -8.05 -9.03 2.86
N ALA A 32 -7.69 -7.79 3.19
CA ALA A 32 -6.37 -7.43 3.67
C ALA A 32 -6.03 -8.08 5.01
N LEU A 33 -7.00 -8.38 5.88
CA LEU A 33 -6.76 -9.06 7.15
C LEU A 33 -6.02 -10.41 6.96
N ALA A 34 -6.45 -11.23 6.00
CA ALA A 34 -5.80 -12.50 5.71
C ALA A 34 -4.37 -12.30 5.15
N VAL A 35 -4.17 -11.27 4.33
CA VAL A 35 -2.87 -10.92 3.77
C VAL A 35 -1.91 -10.46 4.85
N VAL A 36 -2.33 -9.52 5.71
CA VAL A 36 -1.53 -8.99 6.84
C VAL A 36 -1.09 -10.13 7.77
N ARG A 37 -2.01 -11.03 8.14
CA ARG A 37 -1.69 -12.17 8.99
C ARG A 37 -0.58 -13.05 8.40
N ARG A 38 -0.61 -13.29 7.10
CA ARG A 38 0.44 -14.04 6.40
C ARG A 38 1.75 -13.24 6.33
N LEU A 39 1.69 -11.93 6.07
CA LEU A 39 2.89 -11.09 5.98
C LEU A 39 3.67 -11.02 7.29
N ARG A 40 2.99 -11.09 8.43
CA ARG A 40 3.62 -11.13 9.77
C ARG A 40 4.51 -12.37 9.98
N GLU A 41 4.37 -13.41 9.16
CA GLU A 41 5.27 -14.58 9.19
C GLU A 41 6.65 -14.26 8.58
N TYR A 42 6.75 -13.18 7.80
CA TYR A 42 7.97 -12.83 7.06
C TYR A 42 8.60 -11.51 7.52
N CYS A 43 7.80 -10.55 7.99
CA CYS A 43 8.27 -9.21 8.36
C CYS A 43 7.45 -8.62 9.50
N ASP A 44 8.11 -8.13 10.55
CA ASP A 44 7.48 -7.49 11.70
C ASP A 44 7.08 -6.03 11.43
N ASP A 45 7.85 -5.31 10.60
CA ASP A 45 7.57 -3.89 10.28
C ASP A 45 6.63 -3.78 9.07
N LEU A 46 5.35 -4.05 9.34
CA LEU A 46 4.26 -3.81 8.39
C LEU A 46 3.73 -2.39 8.53
N ARG A 47 3.50 -1.72 7.40
CA ARG A 47 2.96 -0.35 7.33
C ARG A 47 1.82 -0.26 6.32
N LEU A 48 0.75 0.43 6.68
CA LEU A 48 -0.44 0.53 5.83
C LEU A 48 -0.40 1.78 4.96
N VAL A 49 -0.73 1.63 3.68
CA VAL A 49 -1.05 2.73 2.78
C VAL A 49 -2.50 2.58 2.35
N VAL A 50 -3.35 3.55 2.67
CA VAL A 50 -4.77 3.51 2.29
C VAL A 50 -4.98 4.26 0.99
N ARG A 51 -5.56 3.63 -0.03
CA ARG A 51 -5.85 4.26 -1.31
C ARG A 51 -7.32 4.71 -1.36
N GLY A 52 -7.55 5.98 -1.65
CA GLY A 52 -8.90 6.51 -1.88
C GLY A 52 -9.49 6.10 -3.25
N PRO A 53 -10.71 6.58 -3.57
CA PRO A 53 -11.61 7.32 -2.68
C PRO A 53 -12.25 6.38 -1.63
N ALA A 54 -12.87 6.96 -0.59
CA ALA A 54 -13.60 6.22 0.45
C ALA A 54 -15.12 6.33 0.22
N PRO A 55 -15.71 5.63 -0.78
CA PRO A 55 -17.11 5.82 -1.16
C PRO A 55 -18.10 5.49 -0.04
N GLY A 56 -17.71 4.61 0.90
CA GLY A 56 -18.49 4.25 2.08
C GLY A 56 -18.13 5.02 3.35
N GLY A 57 -17.30 6.08 3.26
CA GLY A 57 -16.87 6.88 4.40
C GLY A 57 -15.85 6.21 5.33
N LEU A 58 -15.37 5.01 4.99
CA LEU A 58 -14.41 4.27 5.79
C LEU A 58 -13.07 5.03 5.85
N ARG A 59 -12.67 5.43 7.05
CA ARG A 59 -11.49 6.28 7.27
C ARG A 59 -10.23 5.44 7.40
N ALA A 60 -9.09 6.01 7.03
CA ALA A 60 -7.82 5.30 7.00
C ALA A 60 -7.35 4.82 8.38
N ASP A 61 -7.65 5.57 9.43
CA ASP A 61 -7.41 5.23 10.84
C ASP A 61 -8.27 4.05 11.30
N GLU A 62 -9.53 3.97 10.86
CA GLU A 62 -10.40 2.81 11.12
C GLU A 62 -9.87 1.53 10.46
N ILE A 63 -9.37 1.65 9.22
CA ILE A 63 -8.74 0.53 8.49
C ILE A 63 -7.45 0.09 9.19
N ALA A 64 -6.61 1.05 9.60
CA ALA A 64 -5.38 0.77 10.35
C ALA A 64 -5.66 0.02 11.66
N GLY A 65 -6.67 0.47 12.41
CA GLY A 65 -7.12 -0.20 13.63
C GLY A 65 -7.67 -1.60 13.37
N ALA A 66 -8.49 -1.78 12.33
CA ALA A 66 -9.05 -3.09 11.97
C ALA A 66 -7.99 -4.12 11.53
N LEU A 67 -6.91 -3.65 10.90
CA LEU A 67 -5.80 -4.50 10.46
C LEU A 67 -4.70 -4.67 11.51
N ASP A 68 -4.73 -3.87 12.58
CA ASP A 68 -3.65 -3.77 13.58
C ASP A 68 -2.30 -3.49 12.88
N VAL A 69 -2.31 -2.55 11.93
CA VAL A 69 -1.11 -2.13 11.18
C VAL A 69 -1.01 -0.60 11.20
N PRO A 70 0.14 -0.02 11.61
CA PRO A 70 0.32 1.43 11.62
C PRO A 70 0.09 2.05 10.25
N LEU A 71 -0.75 3.09 10.18
CA LEU A 71 -0.93 3.89 8.98
C LEU A 71 0.35 4.67 8.67
N ALA A 72 0.91 4.48 7.47
CA ALA A 72 2.02 5.26 6.98
C ALA A 72 1.53 6.46 6.16
N GLU A 73 0.69 6.25 5.15
CA GLU A 73 0.19 7.32 4.28
C GLU A 73 -1.20 7.01 3.74
N VAL A 74 -1.89 8.05 3.27
CA VAL A 74 -3.10 7.94 2.46
C VAL A 74 -2.76 8.41 1.05
N LEU A 75 -3.09 7.59 0.06
CA LEU A 75 -2.86 7.89 -1.35
C LEU A 75 -4.18 8.33 -2.00
N THR A 76 -4.23 9.60 -2.37
CA THR A 76 -5.34 10.16 -3.16
C THR A 76 -5.23 9.70 -4.63
N PRO A 77 -6.33 9.35 -5.30
CA PRO A 77 -6.30 9.00 -6.72
C PRO A 77 -5.77 10.14 -7.60
N GLU A 78 -4.96 9.80 -8.60
CA GLU A 78 -4.48 10.73 -9.62
C GLU A 78 -4.71 10.15 -11.01
N THR A 79 -5.36 10.93 -11.89
CA THR A 79 -5.66 10.48 -13.27
C THR A 79 -4.40 10.25 -14.09
N GLU A 80 -3.35 11.05 -13.87
CA GLU A 80 -2.07 10.92 -14.60
C GLU A 80 -1.39 9.56 -14.33
N VAL A 81 -1.59 8.95 -13.15
CA VAL A 81 -1.03 7.62 -12.83
C VAL A 81 -1.59 6.57 -13.78
N ALA A 82 -2.91 6.55 -14.00
CA ALA A 82 -3.52 5.62 -14.95
C ALA A 82 -3.03 5.89 -16.37
N ARG A 83 -2.94 7.16 -16.76
CA ARG A 83 -2.48 7.58 -18.09
C ARG A 83 -1.02 7.19 -18.37
N ASP A 84 -0.14 7.34 -17.40
CA ASP A 84 1.28 6.98 -17.55
C ASP A 84 1.45 5.47 -17.68
N LEU A 85 0.70 4.69 -16.90
CA LEU A 85 0.68 3.23 -16.98
C LEU A 85 0.20 2.73 -18.35
N GLU A 86 -0.88 3.30 -18.90
CA GLU A 86 -1.38 2.96 -20.25
C GLU A 86 -0.35 3.24 -21.36
N LYS A 87 0.56 4.20 -21.13
CA LYS A 87 1.66 4.53 -22.06
C LYS A 87 2.94 3.74 -21.79
N GLY A 88 2.95 2.82 -20.82
CA GLY A 88 4.15 2.09 -20.40
C GLY A 88 5.22 2.97 -19.76
N SER A 89 4.84 4.15 -19.26
CA SER A 89 5.74 5.07 -18.57
C SER A 89 5.64 4.86 -17.06
N ALA A 90 6.74 5.05 -16.34
CA ALA A 90 6.73 4.97 -14.90
C ALA A 90 5.87 6.11 -14.31
N PRO A 91 4.80 5.81 -13.55
CA PRO A 91 3.99 6.84 -12.94
C PRO A 91 4.84 7.61 -11.92
N ALA A 92 4.54 8.90 -11.72
CA ALA A 92 5.33 9.81 -10.89
C ALA A 92 6.80 9.99 -11.33
N GLY A 93 7.19 9.56 -12.54
CA GLY A 93 8.58 9.64 -13.03
C GLY A 93 9.13 11.07 -13.18
N ASN A 94 8.26 12.07 -13.30
CA ASN A 94 8.64 13.49 -13.30
C ASN A 94 8.79 14.09 -11.88
N GLY A 95 8.59 13.28 -10.84
CA GLY A 95 8.69 13.69 -9.43
C GLY A 95 7.52 14.53 -8.91
N ARG A 96 6.42 14.66 -9.66
CA ARG A 96 5.25 15.47 -9.29
C ARG A 96 4.03 14.60 -8.99
N GLY A 97 3.06 15.20 -8.29
CA GLY A 97 1.82 14.54 -7.88
C GLY A 97 1.87 13.94 -6.47
N GLU A 98 0.70 13.56 -5.99
CA GLU A 98 0.43 12.85 -4.76
C GLU A 98 1.24 11.56 -4.67
N LEU A 99 1.27 10.74 -5.74
CA LEU A 99 2.05 9.51 -5.73
C LEU A 99 3.55 9.79 -5.50
N ALA A 100 4.11 10.80 -6.18
CA ALA A 100 5.51 11.20 -5.96
C ALA A 100 5.75 11.70 -4.53
N SER A 101 4.80 12.46 -3.98
CA SER A 101 4.85 12.99 -2.61
C SER A 101 4.84 11.86 -1.57
N VAL A 102 3.87 10.94 -1.66
CA VAL A 102 3.75 9.77 -0.79
C VAL A 102 5.02 8.91 -0.90
N CYS A 103 5.48 8.58 -2.10
CA CYS A 103 6.71 7.80 -2.28
C CYS A 103 7.91 8.44 -1.60
N ARG A 104 8.10 9.76 -1.71
CA ARG A 104 9.19 10.46 -1.02
C ARG A 104 9.09 10.35 0.50
N LYS A 105 7.90 10.52 1.07
CA LYS A 105 7.71 10.40 2.53
C LYS A 105 8.00 8.97 3.01
N LEU A 106 7.48 7.96 2.30
CA LEU A 106 7.70 6.56 2.64
C LEU A 106 9.19 6.19 2.59
N LEU A 107 9.89 6.61 1.52
CA LEU A 107 11.34 6.37 1.37
C LEU A 107 12.17 7.15 2.40
N GLY A 108 11.78 8.38 2.72
CA GLY A 108 12.44 9.18 3.77
C GLY A 108 12.33 8.58 5.17
N GLY A 109 11.34 7.71 5.41
CA GLY A 109 11.17 6.99 6.67
C GLY A 109 11.91 5.64 6.75
N LEU A 110 12.72 5.28 5.75
CA LEU A 110 13.48 4.02 5.71
C LEU A 110 14.91 4.10 6.29
N SER A 111 15.30 5.25 6.84
CA SER A 111 16.61 5.48 7.47
C SER A 111 16.80 4.70 8.76
#